data_AF-A0A3L7C6M2-F1
#
_entry.id   AF-A0A3L7C6M2-F1
#
_cell.length_a   1.000
_cell.length_b   1.000
_cell.length_c   1.000
_cell.angle_alpha   90.00
_cell.angle_beta   90.00
_cell.angle_gamma   90.00
#
_symmetry.space_group_name_H-M   'P 1'
#
loop_
_entity.id
_entity.type
_entity.pdbx_description
1 polymer ?
#
loop_
_entity_poly.entity_id
_entity_poly.type
_entity_poly.pdbx_seq_one_letter_code
_entity_poly.pdbx_strand_id
1 'polypeptide(L)'
;MAVAASGAVALSTVTPAIAAPGDASARGVVVDLSATVLGTTVITADAVIGSATAPAGGGTDTDTALAIAIPGALGVTATGTVVEVSATRGETASSANAEIADLALAVLGTPVIDADVITAAVTCPQVGVQTADTTFVGLELFGEPVELLPDTPGVTASAAVTVPGLVEAALNATLTNVETVTEDGAVAIAVQATLTLTGSVVGGPLLDIPVGTVILAEARCERPLGPSPTPTPTQPTPSPGAAIAGVTVDRATAPEAATALAPIAG
;
A
#
# COMPACT_ATOMS: atom_id res chain seq x y z
N MET A 1 15.56 51.34 0.22
CA MET A 1 15.53 50.08 -0.55
C MET A 1 15.90 48.96 0.39
N ALA A 2 14.97 48.04 0.65
CA ALA A 2 15.24 46.66 1.08
C ALA A 2 13.94 45.89 0.84
N VAL A 3 13.97 44.99 -0.14
CA VAL A 3 12.84 44.15 -0.55
C VAL A 3 12.86 42.92 0.35
N ALA A 4 11.77 42.67 1.08
CA ALA A 4 11.54 41.41 1.77
C ALA A 4 10.96 40.41 0.77
N ALA A 5 11.73 39.36 0.47
CA ALA A 5 11.25 38.22 -0.31
C ALA A 5 10.88 37.10 0.67
N SER A 6 9.62 37.06 1.07
CA SER A 6 8.99 35.91 1.72
C SER A 6 8.71 34.85 0.65
N GLY A 7 9.65 33.91 0.47
CA GLY A 7 9.44 32.71 -0.32
C GLY A 7 8.48 31.78 0.42
N ALA A 8 7.22 31.77 0.01
CA ALA A 8 6.27 30.75 0.42
C ALA A 8 6.69 29.41 -0.20
N VAL A 9 7.13 28.47 0.64
CA VAL A 9 7.30 27.07 0.23
C VAL A 9 5.88 26.53 0.02
N ALA A 10 5.50 26.35 -1.24
CA ALA A 10 4.28 25.64 -1.58
C ALA A 10 4.48 24.17 -1.20
N LEU A 11 3.95 23.79 -0.03
CA LEU A 11 3.74 22.40 0.34
C LEU A 11 2.84 21.80 -0.73
N SER A 12 3.39 20.95 -1.59
CA SER A 12 2.63 20.14 -2.52
C SER A 12 1.73 19.23 -1.70
N THR A 13 0.47 19.61 -1.53
CA THR A 13 -0.57 18.74 -1.00
C THR A 13 -0.85 17.69 -2.06
N VAL A 14 -0.05 16.62 -2.08
CA VAL A 14 -0.43 15.38 -2.75
C VAL A 14 -1.65 14.89 -1.96
N THR A 15 -2.84 15.24 -2.43
CA THR A 15 -4.07 14.60 -1.97
C THR A 15 -3.87 13.10 -2.14
N PRO A 16 -4.03 12.29 -1.09
CA PRO A 16 -3.97 10.83 -1.24
C PRO A 16 -4.87 10.45 -2.41
N ALA A 17 -4.34 9.69 -3.36
CA ALA A 17 -5.17 9.14 -4.42
C ALA A 17 -6.30 8.36 -3.71
N ILE A 18 -7.54 8.81 -3.89
CA ILE A 18 -8.70 8.08 -3.39
C ILE A 18 -8.66 6.74 -4.11
N ALA A 19 -8.59 5.65 -3.35
CA ALA A 19 -8.60 4.31 -3.89
C ALA A 19 -9.87 4.14 -4.75
N ALA A 20 -9.70 3.67 -5.97
CA ALA A 20 -10.83 3.37 -6.85
C ALA A 20 -11.57 2.14 -6.31
N PRO A 21 -12.85 1.97 -6.63
CA PRO A 21 -13.60 0.81 -6.18
C PRO A 21 -12.96 -0.51 -6.62
N GLY A 22 -12.91 -1.45 -5.68
CA GLY A 22 -12.22 -2.73 -5.87
C GLY A 22 -10.70 -2.65 -5.76
N ASP A 23 -10.09 -1.49 -5.51
CA ASP A 23 -8.66 -1.39 -5.23
C ASP A 23 -8.29 -2.27 -4.03
N ALA A 24 -7.10 -2.87 -4.09
CA ALA A 24 -6.52 -3.59 -2.97
C ALA A 24 -5.01 -3.41 -3.00
N SER A 25 -4.40 -3.27 -1.82
CA SER A 25 -2.97 -3.16 -1.68
C SER A 25 -2.50 -3.75 -0.36
N ALA A 26 -1.28 -4.27 -0.36
CA ALA A 26 -0.61 -4.79 0.82
C ALA A 26 0.84 -4.31 0.87
N ARG A 27 1.38 -4.11 2.07
CA ARG A 27 2.78 -3.80 2.31
C ARG A 27 3.29 -4.64 3.48
N GLY A 28 4.46 -5.22 3.33
CA GLY A 28 5.10 -6.03 4.37
C GLY A 28 5.69 -5.11 5.43
N VAL A 29 6.83 -4.50 5.12
CA VAL A 29 7.53 -3.61 6.03
C VAL A 29 7.70 -2.23 5.38
N VAL A 30 7.36 -1.18 6.11
CA VAL A 30 7.63 0.20 5.73
C VAL A 30 8.42 0.85 6.86
N VAL A 31 9.61 1.34 6.57
CA VAL A 31 10.48 2.01 7.54
C VAL A 31 10.70 3.42 7.03
N ASP A 32 10.41 4.41 7.87
CA ASP A 32 10.76 5.82 7.65
C ASP A 32 11.28 6.38 8.98
N LEU A 33 12.60 6.31 9.15
CA LEU A 33 13.30 6.73 10.36
C LEU A 33 14.43 7.68 10.01
N SER A 34 14.45 8.83 10.65
CA SER A 34 15.54 9.79 10.56
C SER A 34 15.72 10.54 11.88
N ALA A 35 16.95 10.62 12.38
CA ALA A 35 17.25 11.44 13.53
C ALA A 35 18.65 12.04 13.43
N THR A 36 18.76 13.33 13.74
CA THR A 36 20.02 14.08 13.76
C THR A 36 20.19 14.71 15.12
N VAL A 37 21.35 14.46 15.74
CA VAL A 37 21.71 14.97 17.07
C VAL A 37 22.92 15.88 16.91
N LEU A 38 22.79 17.14 17.32
CA LEU A 38 23.87 18.13 17.26
C LEU A 38 24.54 18.23 15.87
N GLY A 39 23.75 18.10 14.80
CA GLY A 39 24.22 18.17 13.41
C GLY A 39 24.83 16.87 12.86
N THR A 40 24.80 15.77 13.63
CA THR A 40 25.23 14.44 13.17
C THR A 40 24.02 13.52 13.03
N THR A 41 23.82 12.93 11.84
CA THR A 41 22.80 11.90 11.65
C THR A 41 23.18 10.64 12.42
N VAL A 42 22.30 10.21 13.31
CA VAL A 42 22.50 9.03 14.17
C VAL A 42 21.59 7.87 13.76
N ILE A 43 20.45 8.19 13.15
CA ILE A 43 19.48 7.23 12.62
C ILE A 43 19.14 7.66 11.19
N THR A 44 19.25 6.73 10.25
CA THR A 44 18.61 6.85 8.93
C THR A 44 18.20 5.47 8.44
N ALA A 45 16.94 5.31 8.06
CA ALA A 45 16.42 4.11 7.41
C ALA A 45 15.16 4.50 6.64
N ASP A 46 15.17 4.25 5.34
CA ASP A 46 14.01 4.42 4.46
C ASP A 46 13.93 3.19 3.58
N ALA A 47 12.88 2.39 3.76
CA ALA A 47 12.68 1.18 2.99
C ALA A 47 11.21 0.75 2.94
N VAL A 48 10.85 0.14 1.82
CA VAL A 48 9.60 -0.60 1.65
C VAL A 48 9.97 -2.00 1.19
N ILE A 49 9.62 -3.01 1.98
CA ILE A 49 9.97 -4.41 1.72
C ILE A 49 8.66 -5.19 1.61
N GLY A 50 8.41 -5.73 0.43
CA GLY A 50 7.14 -6.33 0.07
C GLY A 50 6.06 -5.28 -0.16
N SER A 51 5.59 -5.22 -1.41
CA SER A 51 4.40 -4.47 -1.76
C SER A 51 3.62 -5.21 -2.84
N ALA A 52 2.31 -5.27 -2.70
CA ALA A 52 1.42 -5.75 -3.73
C ALA A 52 0.34 -4.71 -4.00
N THR A 53 -0.01 -4.50 -5.27
CA THR A 53 -1.15 -3.66 -5.66
C THR A 53 -1.97 -4.36 -6.73
N ALA A 54 -3.24 -4.59 -6.44
CA ALA A 54 -4.11 -5.34 -7.34
C ALA A 54 -4.22 -4.65 -8.71
N PRO A 55 -3.98 -5.38 -9.83
CA PRO A 55 -4.03 -4.79 -11.17
C PRO A 55 -5.37 -4.13 -11.46
N ALA A 56 -5.34 -3.00 -12.19
CA ALA A 56 -6.56 -2.24 -12.52
C ALA A 56 -7.59 -3.06 -13.34
N GLY A 57 -7.12 -4.03 -14.13
CA GLY A 57 -7.97 -4.93 -14.91
C GLY A 57 -8.53 -6.13 -14.12
N GLY A 58 -8.26 -6.21 -12.82
CA GLY A 58 -8.56 -7.37 -11.99
C GLY A 58 -7.40 -8.38 -11.94
N GLY A 59 -7.52 -9.33 -11.01
CA GLY A 59 -6.51 -10.34 -10.72
C GLY A 59 -5.73 -10.06 -9.44
N THR A 60 -4.65 -10.81 -9.25
CA THR A 60 -3.85 -10.82 -8.03
C THR A 60 -2.41 -10.41 -8.34
N ASP A 61 -1.89 -9.49 -7.54
CA ASP A 61 -0.46 -9.22 -7.43
C ASP A 61 0.06 -9.88 -6.14
N THR A 62 1.24 -10.49 -6.19
CA THR A 62 1.80 -11.24 -5.06
C THR A 62 3.31 -11.22 -5.08
N ASP A 63 3.90 -11.01 -3.91
CA ASP A 63 5.33 -11.15 -3.66
C ASP A 63 5.54 -12.06 -2.45
N THR A 64 6.58 -12.90 -2.47
CA THR A 64 6.80 -13.94 -1.44
C THR A 64 8.27 -14.09 -1.10
N ALA A 65 8.53 -14.55 0.13
CA ALA A 65 9.86 -14.92 0.62
C ALA A 65 10.92 -13.80 0.46
N LEU A 66 10.54 -12.56 0.79
CA LEU A 66 11.47 -11.43 0.75
C LEU A 66 12.19 -11.31 2.09
N ALA A 67 13.53 -11.42 2.05
CA ALA A 67 14.33 -11.14 3.23
C ALA A 67 14.21 -9.67 3.64
N ILE A 68 14.00 -9.44 4.93
CA ILE A 68 13.97 -8.09 5.51
C ILE A 68 15.41 -7.61 5.65
N ALA A 69 15.76 -6.61 4.86
CA ALA A 69 17.03 -5.91 4.93
C ALA A 69 16.83 -4.44 4.53
N ILE A 70 17.58 -3.54 5.17
CA ILE A 70 17.49 -2.09 4.92
C ILE A 70 18.86 -1.58 4.46
N PRO A 71 19.16 -1.64 3.14
CA PRO A 71 20.44 -1.22 2.61
C PRO A 71 20.73 0.26 2.91
N GLY A 72 21.94 0.55 3.38
CA GLY A 72 22.35 1.93 3.66
C GLY A 72 21.80 2.52 4.96
N ALA A 73 21.09 1.72 5.77
CA ALA A 73 20.63 2.16 7.08
C ALA A 73 21.80 2.49 8.02
N LEU A 74 21.63 3.54 8.82
CA LEU A 74 22.53 3.92 9.91
C LEU A 74 21.77 3.80 11.22
N GLY A 75 22.37 3.11 12.18
CA GLY A 75 21.77 2.96 13.51
C GLY A 75 20.45 2.18 13.50
N VAL A 76 20.13 1.46 12.42
CA VAL A 76 18.96 0.58 12.33
C VAL A 76 19.40 -0.73 11.70
N THR A 77 18.96 -1.84 12.29
CA THR A 77 19.12 -3.18 11.73
C THR A 77 17.79 -3.90 11.81
N ALA A 78 17.39 -4.55 10.72
CA ALA A 78 16.20 -5.38 10.68
C ALA A 78 16.53 -6.71 10.03
N THR A 79 15.94 -7.77 10.54
CA THR A 79 15.98 -9.14 9.98
C THR A 79 14.60 -9.76 10.02
N GLY A 80 14.43 -10.87 9.31
CA GLY A 80 13.19 -11.60 9.17
C GLY A 80 12.83 -11.80 7.71
N THR A 81 11.59 -12.24 7.46
CA THR A 81 11.11 -12.52 6.11
C THR A 81 9.69 -11.99 5.96
N VAL A 82 9.42 -11.23 4.90
CA VAL A 82 8.05 -11.05 4.42
C VAL A 82 7.67 -12.33 3.67
N VAL A 83 6.85 -13.16 4.31
CA VAL A 83 6.45 -14.48 3.82
C VAL A 83 5.62 -14.31 2.56
N GLU A 84 4.61 -13.45 2.64
CA GLU A 84 3.72 -13.11 1.53
C GLU A 84 3.20 -11.68 1.70
N VAL A 85 3.12 -10.97 0.58
CA VAL A 85 2.19 -9.85 0.41
C VAL A 85 1.37 -10.10 -0.84
N SER A 86 0.05 -9.99 -0.73
CA SER A 86 -0.84 -10.21 -1.86
C SER A 86 -1.98 -9.20 -1.88
N ALA A 87 -2.39 -8.83 -3.08
CA ALA A 87 -3.50 -7.90 -3.30
C ALA A 87 -4.32 -8.38 -4.50
N THR A 88 -5.61 -8.59 -4.30
CA THR A 88 -6.54 -9.13 -5.29
C THR A 88 -7.69 -8.15 -5.54
N ARG A 89 -7.95 -7.88 -6.81
CA ARG A 89 -9.14 -7.20 -7.30
C ARG A 89 -10.00 -8.21 -8.05
N GLY A 90 -11.17 -8.52 -7.53
CA GLY A 90 -12.17 -9.35 -8.19
C GLY A 90 -13.47 -8.58 -8.47
N GLU A 91 -14.31 -9.13 -9.33
CA GLU A 91 -15.63 -8.54 -9.65
C GLU A 91 -16.59 -8.59 -8.46
N THR A 92 -16.45 -9.59 -7.59
CA THR A 92 -17.35 -9.88 -6.46
C THR A 92 -16.70 -9.65 -5.10
N ALA A 93 -15.38 -9.54 -5.02
CA ALA A 93 -14.64 -9.22 -3.81
C ALA A 93 -13.23 -8.70 -4.15
N SER A 94 -12.71 -7.84 -3.29
CA SER A 94 -11.30 -7.49 -3.24
C SER A 94 -10.71 -7.88 -1.90
N SER A 95 -9.43 -8.24 -1.88
CA SER A 95 -8.74 -8.67 -0.66
C SER A 95 -7.27 -8.30 -0.71
N ALA A 96 -6.66 -8.15 0.46
CA ALA A 96 -5.23 -7.98 0.59
C ALA A 96 -4.72 -8.70 1.84
N ASN A 97 -3.49 -9.19 1.79
CA ASN A 97 -2.83 -9.92 2.87
C ASN A 97 -1.36 -9.50 2.95
N ALA A 98 -0.84 -9.39 4.16
CA ALA A 98 0.57 -9.22 4.45
C ALA A 98 0.96 -10.12 5.62
N GLU A 99 1.98 -10.93 5.44
CA GLU A 99 2.52 -11.85 6.44
C GLU A 99 4.03 -11.70 6.57
N ILE A 100 4.50 -11.57 7.81
CA ILE A 100 5.90 -11.45 8.18
C ILE A 100 6.21 -12.56 9.18
N ALA A 101 7.39 -13.17 9.05
CA ALA A 101 7.92 -14.15 9.99
C ALA A 101 9.30 -13.76 10.49
N ASP A 102 9.59 -14.16 11.73
CA ASP A 102 10.88 -14.04 12.42
C ASP A 102 11.45 -12.60 12.38
N LEU A 103 10.58 -11.61 12.64
CA LEU A 103 10.95 -10.21 12.60
C LEU A 103 11.80 -9.86 13.83
N ALA A 104 12.96 -9.24 13.60
CA ALA A 104 13.69 -8.53 14.65
C ALA A 104 14.14 -7.17 14.13
N LEU A 105 13.74 -6.10 14.81
CA LEU A 105 14.11 -4.72 14.54
C LEU A 105 14.88 -4.14 15.72
N ALA A 106 16.09 -3.66 15.48
CA ALA A 106 16.89 -2.95 16.45
C ALA A 106 17.29 -1.55 15.96
N VAL A 107 17.30 -0.60 16.89
CA VAL A 107 17.66 0.81 16.66
C VAL A 107 18.75 1.18 17.66
N LEU A 108 19.84 1.76 17.15
CA LEU A 108 21.06 2.08 17.90
C LEU A 108 21.62 0.87 18.68
N GLY A 109 21.47 -0.33 18.10
CA GLY A 109 21.90 -1.59 18.70
C GLY A 109 20.99 -2.12 19.82
N THR A 110 19.86 -1.45 20.09
CA THR A 110 18.86 -1.90 21.07
C THR A 110 17.71 -2.58 20.35
N PRO A 111 17.33 -3.82 20.71
CA PRO A 111 16.17 -4.48 20.13
C PRO A 111 14.91 -3.68 20.51
N VAL A 112 14.14 -3.27 19.51
CA VAL A 112 12.94 -2.44 19.68
C VAL A 112 11.69 -3.29 19.50
N ILE A 113 11.61 -4.04 18.40
CA ILE A 113 10.45 -4.89 18.10
C ILE A 113 10.97 -6.27 17.72
N ASP A 114 10.40 -7.31 18.31
CA ASP A 114 10.61 -8.70 17.95
C ASP A 114 9.24 -9.38 17.80
N ALA A 115 9.11 -10.28 16.84
CA ALA A 115 7.87 -11.06 16.62
C ALA A 115 8.13 -12.30 15.78
N ASP A 116 7.53 -13.42 16.18
CA ASP A 116 7.60 -14.68 15.42
C ASP A 116 6.77 -14.58 14.13
N VAL A 117 5.56 -14.03 14.22
CA VAL A 117 4.63 -13.87 13.10
C VAL A 117 3.85 -12.57 13.26
N ILE A 118 3.65 -11.84 12.17
CA ILE A 118 2.75 -10.68 12.10
C ILE A 118 1.92 -10.79 10.82
N THR A 119 0.60 -10.70 10.93
CA THR A 119 -0.31 -10.74 9.77
C THR A 119 -1.29 -9.58 9.78
N ALA A 120 -1.62 -9.09 8.58
CA ALA A 120 -2.75 -8.19 8.34
C ALA A 120 -3.50 -8.69 7.11
N ALA A 121 -4.81 -8.87 7.24
CA ALA A 121 -5.68 -9.34 6.18
C ALA A 121 -6.94 -8.50 6.11
N VAL A 122 -7.41 -8.23 4.89
CA VAL A 122 -8.68 -7.54 4.66
C VAL A 122 -9.45 -8.22 3.54
N THR A 123 -10.77 -8.24 3.67
CA THR A 123 -11.67 -8.67 2.58
C THR A 123 -12.84 -7.72 2.46
N CYS A 124 -13.06 -7.23 1.24
CA CYS A 124 -14.10 -6.30 0.85
C CYS A 124 -15.01 -6.96 -0.19
N PRO A 125 -16.04 -7.72 0.24
CA PRO A 125 -16.99 -8.30 -0.70
C PRO A 125 -17.88 -7.20 -1.31
N GLN A 126 -18.29 -7.40 -2.57
CA GLN A 126 -19.26 -6.55 -3.27
C GLN A 126 -20.58 -6.45 -2.48
N VAL A 127 -20.97 -7.54 -1.83
CA VAL A 127 -22.16 -7.62 -0.99
C VAL A 127 -21.79 -8.27 0.34
N GLY A 128 -22.12 -7.58 1.45
CA GLY A 128 -21.86 -8.08 2.80
C GLY A 128 -20.88 -7.22 3.57
N VAL A 129 -20.47 -7.73 4.74
CA VAL A 129 -19.64 -7.01 5.70
C VAL A 129 -18.17 -7.11 5.29
N GLN A 130 -17.44 -6.01 5.47
CA GLN A 130 -16.00 -5.92 5.24
C GLN A 130 -15.29 -6.55 6.45
N THR A 131 -14.11 -7.10 6.24
CA THR A 131 -13.28 -7.66 7.31
C THR A 131 -11.92 -7.01 7.30
N ALA A 132 -11.39 -6.74 8.49
CA ALA A 132 -10.05 -6.27 8.75
C ALA A 132 -9.58 -7.05 9.97
N ASP A 133 -8.56 -7.89 9.79
CA ASP A 133 -8.07 -8.78 10.81
C ASP A 133 -6.55 -8.69 10.88
N THR A 134 -6.03 -8.58 12.09
CA THR A 134 -4.60 -8.61 12.37
C THR A 134 -4.29 -9.70 13.38
N THR A 135 -3.15 -10.34 13.23
CA THR A 135 -2.66 -11.30 14.22
C THR A 135 -1.17 -11.14 14.41
N PHE A 136 -0.69 -11.47 15.61
CA PHE A 136 0.72 -11.48 15.92
C PHE A 136 1.02 -12.55 16.95
N VAL A 137 2.18 -13.19 16.81
CA VAL A 137 2.70 -14.22 17.70
C VAL A 137 4.06 -13.77 18.20
N GLY A 138 4.27 -13.84 19.52
CA GLY A 138 5.56 -13.49 20.12
C GLY A 138 5.92 -12.00 20.01
N LEU A 139 4.95 -11.09 19.90
CA LEU A 139 5.24 -9.65 19.80
C LEU A 139 5.86 -9.12 21.09
N GLU A 140 7.06 -8.55 20.98
CA GLU A 140 7.80 -7.91 22.05
C GLU A 140 8.16 -6.46 21.71
N LEU A 141 8.19 -5.61 22.74
CA LEU A 141 8.67 -4.23 22.68
C LEU A 141 9.79 -4.06 23.70
N PHE A 142 11.00 -3.77 23.22
CA PHE A 142 12.21 -3.74 24.05
C PHE A 142 12.45 -5.01 24.89
N GLY A 143 12.07 -6.18 24.34
CA GLY A 143 12.24 -7.50 24.98
C GLY A 143 11.17 -7.84 26.02
N GLU A 144 10.13 -7.01 26.16
CA GLU A 144 8.97 -7.32 26.99
C GLU A 144 7.77 -7.69 26.11
N PRO A 145 7.01 -8.76 26.42
CA PRO A 145 5.86 -9.17 25.64
C PRO A 145 4.76 -8.09 25.66
N VAL A 146 4.15 -7.86 24.51
CA VAL A 146 3.10 -6.86 24.33
C VAL A 146 1.84 -7.49 23.76
N GLU A 147 0.71 -7.11 24.35
CA GLU A 147 -0.62 -7.35 23.80
C GLU A 147 -1.14 -6.05 23.19
N LEU A 148 -1.41 -6.04 21.89
CA LEU A 148 -2.07 -4.94 21.21
C LEU A 148 -3.53 -5.28 20.97
N LEU A 149 -4.42 -4.31 21.23
CA LEU A 149 -5.82 -4.42 20.85
C LEU A 149 -6.10 -3.43 19.71
N PRO A 150 -6.85 -3.85 18.68
CA PRO A 150 -7.21 -2.97 17.57
C PRO A 150 -7.94 -1.71 18.02
N ASP A 151 -7.55 -0.58 17.44
CA ASP A 151 -8.16 0.75 17.64
C ASP A 151 -8.22 1.22 19.11
N THR A 152 -7.33 0.70 19.96
CA THR A 152 -7.16 1.14 21.35
C THR A 152 -5.91 2.02 21.50
N PRO A 153 -5.75 2.74 22.63
CA PRO A 153 -4.50 3.43 22.92
C PRO A 153 -3.31 2.48 22.84
N GLY A 154 -2.26 2.91 22.15
CA GLY A 154 -1.06 2.10 21.93
C GLY A 154 -0.29 1.79 23.22
N VAL A 155 0.62 0.82 23.10
CA VAL A 155 1.55 0.45 24.17
C VAL A 155 2.84 1.23 23.98
N THR A 156 3.22 2.01 24.98
CA THR A 156 4.45 2.81 24.98
C THR A 156 5.46 2.22 25.95
N ALA A 157 6.69 2.07 25.48
CA ALA A 157 7.82 1.71 26.32
C ALA A 157 9.06 2.51 25.90
N SER A 158 10.11 2.41 26.72
CA SER A 158 11.35 3.12 26.50
C SER A 158 12.55 2.30 26.95
N ALA A 159 13.66 2.41 26.25
CA ALA A 159 14.93 1.80 26.62
C ALA A 159 16.06 2.84 26.59
N ALA A 160 17.01 2.72 27.51
CA ALA A 160 18.21 3.54 27.51
C ALA A 160 19.10 3.22 26.31
N VAL A 161 19.59 4.25 25.64
CA VAL A 161 20.47 4.13 24.46
C VAL A 161 21.70 5.01 24.62
N THR A 162 22.78 4.67 23.93
CA THR A 162 23.99 5.51 23.91
C THR A 162 24.02 6.32 22.63
N VAL A 163 23.90 7.64 22.75
CA VAL A 163 23.95 8.56 21.63
C VAL A 163 25.00 9.64 21.90
N PRO A 164 26.05 9.76 21.06
CA PRO A 164 27.05 10.80 21.22
C PRO A 164 26.42 12.19 21.28
N GLY A 165 26.80 12.97 22.31
CA GLY A 165 26.28 14.32 22.53
C GLY A 165 25.04 14.41 23.42
N LEU A 166 24.43 13.27 23.79
CA LEU A 166 23.34 13.20 24.76
C LEU A 166 23.77 12.45 26.03
N VAL A 167 23.28 12.90 27.17
CA VAL A 167 23.27 12.18 28.44
C VAL A 167 21.87 11.69 28.74
N GLU A 168 21.78 10.54 29.41
CA GLU A 168 20.50 9.89 29.75
C GLU A 168 19.59 9.71 28.53
N ALA A 169 20.18 9.36 27.38
CA ALA A 169 19.42 9.17 26.17
C ALA A 169 18.53 7.92 26.28
N ALA A 170 17.28 8.06 25.86
CA ALA A 170 16.30 6.99 25.85
C ALA A 170 15.53 7.00 24.53
N LEU A 171 15.41 5.83 23.91
CA LEU A 171 14.56 5.59 22.77
C LEU A 171 13.19 5.18 23.28
N ASN A 172 12.16 5.92 22.89
CA ASN A 172 10.77 5.61 23.18
C ASN A 172 10.13 5.07 21.92
N ALA A 173 9.27 4.06 22.08
CA ALA A 173 8.48 3.51 21.01
C ALA A 173 7.04 3.34 21.48
N THR A 174 6.09 3.72 20.64
CA THR A 174 4.67 3.47 20.83
C THR A 174 4.16 2.58 19.72
N LEU A 175 3.60 1.44 20.06
CA LEU A 175 3.00 0.50 19.13
C LEU A 175 1.47 0.64 19.15
N THR A 176 0.87 0.74 17.97
CA THR A 176 -0.58 0.73 17.77
C THR A 176 -0.97 -0.34 16.77
N ASN A 177 -2.21 -0.82 16.88
CA ASN A 177 -2.83 -1.76 15.97
C ASN A 177 -4.12 -1.13 15.41
N VAL A 178 -4.38 -1.29 14.12
CA VAL A 178 -5.51 -0.64 13.43
C VAL A 178 -6.32 -1.69 12.67
N GLU A 179 -7.62 -1.75 12.91
CA GLU A 179 -8.58 -2.57 12.17
C GLU A 179 -9.83 -1.77 11.86
N THR A 180 -9.76 -0.95 10.81
CA THR A 180 -10.87 -0.09 10.43
C THR A 180 -11.68 -0.71 9.30
N VAL A 181 -12.99 -0.82 9.52
CA VAL A 181 -13.97 -1.13 8.47
C VAL A 181 -14.91 0.05 8.26
N THR A 182 -15.20 0.31 7.00
CA THR A 182 -16.19 1.30 6.55
C THR A 182 -17.24 0.61 5.68
N GLU A 183 -18.24 1.35 5.22
CA GLU A 183 -19.22 0.80 4.28
C GLU A 183 -18.55 0.33 2.99
N ASP A 184 -17.52 1.04 2.51
CA ASP A 184 -16.94 0.79 1.20
C ASP A 184 -15.54 0.16 1.25
N GLY A 185 -14.90 0.03 2.42
CA GLY A 185 -13.53 -0.46 2.47
C GLY A 185 -13.08 -0.96 3.84
N ALA A 186 -11.89 -1.56 3.86
CA ALA A 186 -11.23 -2.06 5.05
C ALA A 186 -9.74 -1.76 5.04
N VAL A 187 -9.20 -1.49 6.23
CA VAL A 187 -7.77 -1.24 6.48
C VAL A 187 -7.37 -2.02 7.71
N ALA A 188 -6.34 -2.85 7.58
CA ALA A 188 -5.69 -3.55 8.68
C ALA A 188 -4.20 -3.16 8.73
N ILE A 189 -3.72 -2.71 9.88
CA ILE A 189 -2.29 -2.49 10.15
C ILE A 189 -1.97 -3.22 11.45
N ALA A 190 -1.17 -4.28 11.34
CA ALA A 190 -0.89 -5.14 12.48
C ALA A 190 -0.03 -4.42 13.54
N VAL A 191 1.04 -3.74 13.10
CA VAL A 191 1.83 -2.88 14.00
C VAL A 191 2.20 -1.60 13.29
N GLN A 192 1.83 -0.48 13.90
CA GLN A 192 2.37 0.84 13.59
C GLN A 192 3.17 1.33 14.79
N ALA A 193 4.49 1.41 14.62
CA ALA A 193 5.42 1.89 15.63
C ALA A 193 5.78 3.35 15.37
N THR A 194 5.66 4.20 16.37
CA THR A 194 6.18 5.58 16.35
C THR A 194 7.34 5.69 17.33
N LEU A 195 8.48 6.20 16.87
CA LEU A 195 9.71 6.28 17.65
C LEU A 195 10.10 7.73 17.94
N THR A 196 10.53 7.99 19.17
CA THR A 196 11.12 9.27 19.59
C THR A 196 12.39 9.03 20.40
N LEU A 197 13.37 9.90 20.24
CA LEU A 197 14.62 9.87 20.99
C LEU A 197 14.64 11.05 21.96
N THR A 198 14.74 10.72 23.25
CA THR A 198 14.88 11.73 24.31
C THR A 198 16.29 11.72 24.88
N GLY A 199 16.72 12.84 25.45
CA GLY A 199 18.01 12.95 26.14
C GLY A 199 18.41 14.40 26.34
N SER A 200 19.40 14.67 27.18
CA SER A 200 19.85 16.05 27.45
C SER A 200 21.26 16.29 26.93
N VAL A 201 21.58 17.51 26.52
CA VAL A 201 22.98 17.92 26.36
C VAL A 201 23.54 18.22 27.76
N VAL A 202 24.83 17.98 28.01
CA VAL A 202 25.44 18.30 29.31
C VAL A 202 25.20 19.77 29.67
N GLY A 203 24.48 20.01 30.76
CA GLY A 203 24.11 21.37 31.22
C GLY A 203 23.04 22.07 30.37
N GLY A 204 22.40 21.36 29.44
CA GLY A 204 21.33 21.85 28.57
C GLY A 204 19.94 21.31 28.95
N PRO A 205 18.90 21.71 28.19
CA PRO A 205 17.54 21.20 28.38
C PRO A 205 17.40 19.76 27.89
N LEU A 206 16.34 19.08 28.33
CA LEU A 206 15.88 17.83 27.75
C LEU A 206 15.43 18.09 26.30
N LEU A 207 15.93 17.28 25.39
CA LEU A 207 15.53 17.24 23.99
C LEU A 207 14.57 16.08 23.77
N ASP A 208 13.58 16.31 22.91
CA ASP A 208 12.69 15.30 22.37
C ASP A 208 12.80 15.39 20.84
N ILE A 209 13.34 14.33 20.24
CA ILE A 209 13.73 14.27 18.84
C ILE A 209 12.82 13.23 18.17
N PRO A 210 11.90 13.62 17.28
CA PRO A 210 11.11 12.66 16.54
C PRO A 210 12.05 11.83 15.64
N VAL A 211 11.91 10.50 15.70
CA VAL A 211 12.71 9.60 14.86
C VAL A 211 11.90 9.20 13.63
N GLY A 212 10.63 8.86 13.78
CA GLY A 212 9.77 8.49 12.65
C GLY A 212 8.89 7.29 12.95
N THR A 213 8.55 6.53 11.90
CA THR A 213 7.58 5.43 11.98
C THR A 213 8.05 4.15 11.31
N VAL A 214 7.57 3.03 11.82
CA VAL A 214 7.67 1.72 11.18
C VAL A 214 6.27 1.11 11.08
N ILE A 215 5.91 0.59 9.92
CA ILE A 215 4.66 -0.13 9.69
C ILE A 215 5.00 -1.57 9.35
N LEU A 216 4.40 -2.52 10.06
CA LEU A 216 4.60 -3.95 9.89
C LEU A 216 3.24 -4.58 9.59
N ALA A 217 3.15 -5.24 8.43
CA ALA A 217 1.97 -5.82 7.83
C ALA A 217 0.81 -4.81 7.72
N GLU A 218 0.64 -4.26 6.53
CA GLU A 218 -0.47 -3.38 6.17
C GLU A 218 -1.25 -4.00 5.01
N ALA A 219 -2.56 -4.02 5.12
CA ALA A 219 -3.47 -4.49 4.08
C ALA A 219 -4.67 -3.54 3.95
N ARG A 220 -5.07 -3.25 2.71
CA ARG A 220 -6.18 -2.34 2.39
C ARG A 220 -7.00 -2.90 1.24
N CYS A 221 -8.31 -2.72 1.31
CA CYS A 221 -9.19 -2.98 0.18
C CYS A 221 -10.36 -2.00 0.14
N GLU A 222 -10.88 -1.80 -1.07
CA GLU A 222 -12.14 -1.14 -1.36
C GLU A 222 -13.11 -2.16 -1.97
N ARG A 223 -14.40 -1.93 -1.76
CA ARG A 223 -15.49 -2.73 -2.27
C ARG A 223 -15.58 -2.56 -3.79
N PRO A 224 -15.67 -3.67 -4.55
CA PRO A 224 -15.98 -3.60 -5.97
C PRO A 224 -17.39 -3.04 -6.21
N LEU A 225 -17.59 -2.23 -7.25
CA LEU A 225 -18.93 -1.77 -7.65
C LEU A 225 -19.78 -2.87 -8.33
N GLY A 226 -19.25 -4.09 -8.47
CA GLY A 226 -19.84 -5.16 -9.27
C GLY A 226 -19.50 -5.05 -10.76
N PRO A 227 -20.07 -5.93 -11.61
CA PRO A 227 -19.82 -5.88 -13.04
C PRO A 227 -20.26 -4.53 -13.61
N SER A 228 -19.36 -3.85 -14.33
CA SER A 228 -19.70 -2.67 -15.11
C SER A 228 -20.84 -3.05 -16.08
N PRO A 229 -21.92 -2.27 -16.21
CA PRO A 229 -22.96 -2.59 -17.17
C PRO A 229 -22.31 -2.68 -18.55
N THR A 230 -22.37 -3.86 -19.17
CA THR A 230 -21.94 -4.01 -20.57
C THR A 230 -22.71 -2.97 -21.37
N PRO A 231 -22.05 -2.06 -22.12
CA PRO A 231 -22.77 -1.13 -22.96
C PRO A 231 -23.58 -1.97 -23.95
N THR A 232 -24.90 -1.97 -23.80
CA THR A 232 -25.79 -2.52 -24.82
C THR A 232 -25.40 -1.82 -26.13
N PRO A 233 -24.95 -2.54 -27.16
CA PRO A 233 -24.63 -1.90 -28.43
C PRO A 233 -25.88 -1.16 -28.89
N THR A 234 -25.84 0.17 -28.88
CA THR A 234 -26.89 0.99 -29.45
C THR A 234 -26.89 0.67 -30.93
N GLN A 235 -27.83 -0.17 -31.36
CA GLN A 235 -28.06 -0.40 -32.78
C GLN A 235 -28.28 0.97 -33.43
N PRO A 236 -27.52 1.34 -34.48
CA PRO A 236 -27.74 2.61 -35.14
C PRO A 236 -29.17 2.59 -35.70
N THR A 237 -30.03 3.46 -35.18
CA THR A 237 -31.35 3.71 -35.77
C THR A 237 -31.11 4.21 -37.20
N PRO A 238 -31.53 3.49 -38.25
CA PRO A 238 -31.38 3.99 -39.61
C PRO A 238 -32.20 5.27 -39.74
N SER A 239 -31.53 6.37 -40.11
CA SER A 239 -32.18 7.65 -40.36
C SER A 239 -33.09 7.51 -41.59
N PRO A 240 -34.40 7.83 -41.51
CA PRO A 240 -35.27 7.78 -42.69
C PRO A 240 -34.95 8.97 -43.59
N GLY A 241 -34.11 8.77 -44.60
CA GLY A 241 -33.86 9.81 -45.61
C GLY A 241 -32.49 9.77 -46.26
N ALA A 242 -32.16 8.72 -47.00
CA ALA A 242 -31.14 8.79 -48.04
C ALA A 242 -31.73 8.16 -49.31
N ALA A 243 -32.34 9.02 -50.13
CA ALA A 243 -32.70 8.67 -51.49
C ALA A 243 -31.43 8.29 -52.26
N ILE A 244 -31.44 7.09 -52.82
CA ILE A 244 -30.44 6.58 -53.77
C ILE A 244 -30.51 7.43 -55.04
N ALA A 245 -29.62 8.42 -55.15
CA ALA A 245 -29.36 9.15 -56.39
C ALA A 245 -28.50 8.28 -57.31
N GLY A 246 -28.97 8.10 -58.54
CA GLY A 246 -28.50 7.09 -59.47
C GLY A 246 -27.04 7.22 -59.91
N VAL A 247 -26.45 6.05 -60.19
CA VAL A 247 -25.35 5.94 -61.15
C VAL A 247 -25.92 5.23 -62.38
N THR A 248 -26.16 6.03 -63.42
CA THR A 248 -26.44 5.56 -64.78
C THR A 248 -25.10 5.15 -65.39
N VAL A 249 -24.87 3.84 -65.62
CA VAL A 249 -23.80 3.38 -66.52
C VAL A 249 -24.44 2.94 -67.83
N ASP A 250 -23.94 3.56 -68.88
CA ASP A 250 -24.40 3.58 -70.26
C ASP A 250 -24.35 2.20 -70.95
N ARG A 251 -25.24 1.99 -71.93
CA ARG A 251 -25.44 0.73 -72.66
C ARG A 251 -25.03 0.89 -74.13
N ALA A 252 -23.95 0.22 -74.54
CA ALA A 252 -23.71 -0.29 -75.90
C ALA A 252 -22.54 -1.30 -75.77
N THR A 253 -22.59 -2.55 -76.17
CA THR A 253 -23.10 -3.19 -77.39
C THR A 253 -23.35 -4.70 -77.11
N ALA A 254 -24.36 -5.29 -77.75
CA ALA A 254 -24.49 -6.75 -77.95
C ALA A 254 -23.91 -7.11 -79.34
N PRO A 255 -23.59 -8.37 -79.70
CA PRO A 255 -24.63 -9.41 -79.82
C PRO A 255 -24.22 -10.87 -79.49
N GLU A 256 -25.29 -11.66 -79.34
CA GLU A 256 -25.48 -13.07 -79.72
C GLU A 256 -24.66 -14.23 -79.12
N ALA A 257 -25.42 -15.01 -78.34
CA ALA A 257 -25.77 -16.42 -78.59
C ALA A 257 -24.94 -17.55 -77.94
N ALA A 258 -25.73 -18.41 -77.27
CA ALA A 258 -25.68 -19.87 -77.24
C ALA A 258 -25.25 -20.55 -75.92
N THR A 259 -26.29 -21.01 -75.20
CA THR A 259 -26.52 -22.44 -74.88
C THR A 259 -25.66 -23.15 -73.82
N ALA A 260 -26.39 -23.66 -72.81
CA ALA A 260 -26.32 -24.99 -72.17
C ALA A 260 -25.88 -25.16 -70.71
N LEU A 261 -26.87 -25.64 -69.93
CA LEU A 261 -26.89 -26.78 -69.00
C LEU A 261 -25.93 -26.86 -67.78
N ALA A 262 -26.59 -26.70 -66.62
CA ALA A 262 -26.65 -27.61 -65.45
C ALA A 262 -25.45 -27.79 -64.49
N PRO A 263 -25.74 -27.99 -63.18
CA PRO A 263 -24.75 -28.10 -62.11
C PRO A 263 -24.34 -29.55 -61.84
N ILE A 264 -23.16 -29.76 -61.23
CA ILE A 264 -22.83 -31.00 -60.54
C ILE A 264 -22.28 -30.65 -59.16
N ALA A 265 -22.97 -31.17 -58.14
CA ALA A 265 -22.52 -31.25 -56.76
C ALA A 265 -21.50 -32.39 -56.60
N GLY A 266 -20.56 -32.21 -55.67
CA GLY A 266 -19.56 -33.20 -55.27
C GLY A 266 -18.41 -32.52 -54.55
#